data_AF-A0A2H0Q677-F1
#
_entry.id   AF-A0A2H0Q677-F1
#
_cell.length_a   1.000
_cell.length_b   1.000
_cell.length_c   1.000
_cell.angle_alpha   90.00
_cell.angle_beta   90.00
_cell.angle_gamma   90.00
#
_symmetry.space_group_name_H-M   'P 1'
#
loop_
_entity.id
_entity.type
_entity.pdbx_description
1 polymer ?
#
loop_
_entity_poly.entity_id
_entity_poly.type
_entity_poly.pdbx_seq_one_letter_code
_entity_poly.pdbx_strand_id
1 'polypeptide(L)'
;METLQLASMKKELIKRELETTPWEGLCELAKKQMIKNFESLEIGEVEAKCLEELGYYCGEYVKSVDMLATHCLVSATTTDILAGALVALEAEYNLLEDRDVESLYKIFVVPNVDIIFEEEVEITGQFVILDKAS
;
A
#
# COMPACT_ATOMS: atom_id res chain seq x y z
N MET A 1 9.51 12.01 -21.90
CA MET A 1 8.05 11.90 -22.11
C MET A 1 7.51 10.70 -21.34
N GLU A 2 8.19 9.56 -21.37
CA GLU A 2 7.87 8.33 -20.61
C GLU A 2 7.78 8.53 -19.09
N THR A 3 8.67 9.33 -18.50
CA THR A 3 8.68 9.61 -17.05
C THR A 3 7.43 10.31 -16.52
N LEU A 4 6.80 11.18 -17.32
CA LEU A 4 5.58 11.89 -16.93
C LEU A 4 4.35 10.96 -16.97
N GLN A 5 4.36 10.00 -17.89
CA GLN A 5 3.29 9.00 -18.01
C GLN A 5 3.31 8.04 -16.83
N LEU A 6 4.49 7.53 -16.47
CA LEU A 6 4.65 6.65 -15.31
C LEU A 6 4.24 7.33 -14.00
N ALA A 7 4.65 8.59 -13.80
CA ALA A 7 4.24 9.36 -12.61
C ALA A 7 2.72 9.53 -12.52
N SER A 8 2.05 9.73 -13.66
CA SER A 8 0.59 9.79 -13.72
C SER A 8 -0.07 8.46 -13.37
N MET A 9 0.50 7.33 -13.83
CA MET A 9 -0.01 5.99 -13.53
C MET A 9 0.09 5.67 -12.04
N LYS A 10 1.25 5.92 -11.42
CA LYS A 10 1.44 5.74 -9.97
C LYS A 10 0.42 6.54 -9.18
N LYS A 11 0.21 7.81 -9.55
CA LYS A 11 -0.75 8.69 -8.87
C LYS A 11 -2.19 8.15 -8.91
N GLU A 12 -2.64 7.64 -10.05
CA GLU A 12 -4.00 7.10 -10.16
C GLU A 12 -4.15 5.76 -9.43
N LEU A 13 -3.12 4.91 -9.46
CA LEU A 13 -3.08 3.66 -8.68
C LEU A 13 -3.19 3.93 -7.19
N ILE A 14 -2.34 4.83 -6.66
CA ILE A 14 -2.35 5.23 -5.26
C ILE A 14 -3.71 5.81 -4.86
N LYS A 15 -4.28 6.69 -5.69
CA LYS A 15 -5.61 7.25 -5.44
C LYS A 15 -6.67 6.15 -5.35
N ARG A 16 -6.67 5.20 -6.28
CA ARG A 16 -7.63 4.09 -6.28
C ARG A 16 -7.45 3.17 -5.09
N GLU A 17 -6.22 2.95 -4.65
CA GLU A 17 -5.92 2.16 -3.47
C GLU A 17 -6.41 2.85 -2.18
N LEU A 18 -6.22 4.17 -2.05
CA LEU A 18 -6.79 4.95 -0.96
C LEU A 18 -8.33 4.92 -0.92
N GLU A 19 -8.99 4.85 -2.08
CA GLU A 19 -10.46 4.80 -2.18
C GLU A 19 -11.05 3.41 -1.93
N THR A 20 -10.27 2.34 -2.13
CA THR A 20 -10.76 0.95 -2.09
C THR A 20 -10.23 0.13 -0.92
N THR A 21 -9.13 0.54 -0.29
CA THR A 21 -8.55 -0.13 0.87
C THR A 21 -9.46 0.03 2.09
N PRO A 22 -9.76 -1.05 2.84
CA PRO A 22 -10.49 -0.96 4.10
C PRO A 22 -9.81 -0.01 5.09
N TRP A 23 -10.60 0.61 5.98
CA TRP A 23 -10.11 1.59 6.94
C TRP A 23 -8.96 1.06 7.81
N GLU A 24 -9.06 -0.19 8.26
CA GLU A 24 -8.02 -0.86 9.04
C GLU A 24 -6.71 -0.98 8.25
N GLY A 25 -6.78 -1.23 6.95
CA GLY A 25 -5.60 -1.26 6.07
C GLY A 25 -4.95 0.12 5.94
N LEU A 26 -5.75 1.18 5.86
CA LEU A 26 -5.24 2.56 5.84
C LEU A 26 -4.57 2.93 7.17
N CYS A 27 -5.14 2.50 8.30
CA CYS A 27 -4.54 2.66 9.63
C CYS A 27 -3.19 1.95 9.73
N GLU A 28 -3.06 0.73 9.21
CA GLU A 28 -1.78 -0.01 9.20
C GLU A 28 -0.73 0.67 8.32
N LEU A 29 -1.11 1.19 7.15
CA LEU A 29 -0.21 1.97 6.29
C LEU A 29 0.26 3.24 6.98
N ALA A 30 -0.65 3.98 7.63
CA ALA A 30 -0.31 5.18 8.39
C ALA A 30 0.63 4.85 9.57
N LYS A 31 0.36 3.76 10.31
CA LYS A 31 1.21 3.29 11.39
C LYS A 31 2.62 2.94 10.89
N LYS A 32 2.72 2.25 9.76
CA LYS A 32 4.02 1.93 9.13
C LYS A 32 4.82 3.20 8.81
N GLN A 33 4.15 4.26 8.35
CA GLN A 33 4.82 5.54 8.13
C GLN A 33 5.24 6.22 9.44
N MET A 34 4.41 6.17 10.48
CA MET A 34 4.77 6.69 11.82
C MET A 34 5.98 5.96 12.40
N ILE A 35 6.03 4.63 12.28
CA ILE A 35 7.17 3.82 12.71
C ILE A 35 8.44 4.30 12.01
N LYS A 36 8.43 4.41 10.67
CA LYS A 36 9.60 4.91 9.92
C LYS A 36 10.05 6.30 10.41
N ASN A 37 9.10 7.19 10.70
CA ASN A 37 9.43 8.52 11.22
C ASN A 37 10.12 8.43 12.59
N PHE A 38 9.62 7.61 13.50
CA PHE A 38 10.25 7.41 14.81
C PHE A 38 11.58 6.67 14.73
N GLU A 39 11.72 5.69 13.83
CA GLU A 39 12.97 4.97 13.59
C GLU A 39 14.09 5.88 13.08
N SER A 40 13.75 7.01 12.45
CA SER A 40 14.71 8.02 11.99
C SER A 40 15.25 8.93 13.11
N LEU A 41 14.67 8.87 14.31
CA LEU A 41 15.09 9.66 15.47
C LEU A 41 16.23 8.97 16.22
N GLU A 42 16.96 9.74 17.02
CA GLU A 42 17.93 9.15 17.94
C GLU A 42 17.23 8.43 19.10
N ILE A 43 17.89 7.42 19.69
CA ILE A 43 17.32 6.62 20.79
C ILE A 43 16.83 7.51 21.95
N GLY A 44 17.61 8.54 22.31
CA GLY A 44 17.23 9.45 23.40
C GLY A 44 15.99 10.30 23.09
N GLU A 45 15.73 10.62 21.82
CA GLU A 45 14.53 11.35 21.40
C GLU A 45 13.29 10.45 21.45
N VAL A 46 13.42 9.18 21.06
CA VAL A 46 12.36 8.18 21.18
C VAL A 46 12.02 7.92 22.64
N GLU A 47 13.04 7.78 23.50
CA GLU A 47 12.85 7.63 24.94
C GLU A 47 12.09 8.82 25.53
N ALA A 48 12.50 10.05 25.19
CA ALA A 48 11.82 11.27 25.64
C ALA A 48 10.35 11.29 25.21
N LYS A 49 10.06 10.98 23.94
CA LYS A 49 8.67 10.91 23.44
C LYS A 49 7.85 9.81 24.11
N CYS A 50 8.44 8.65 24.39
CA CYS A 50 7.74 7.59 25.11
C CYS A 50 7.39 8.04 26.55
N LEU A 51 8.29 8.73 27.23
CA LEU A 51 8.03 9.28 28.56
C LEU A 51 6.95 10.37 28.53
N GLU A 52 6.91 11.20 27.50
CA GLU A 52 5.89 12.25 27.32
C GLU A 52 4.50 11.68 27.01
N GLU A 53 4.41 10.79 26.03
CA GLU A 53 3.12 10.31 25.48
C GLU A 53 2.58 9.08 26.22
N LEU A 54 3.46 8.15 26.60
CA LEU A 54 3.09 6.87 27.24
C LEU A 54 3.31 6.88 28.75
N GLY A 55 4.10 7.83 29.26
CA GLY A 55 4.52 7.87 30.66
C GLY A 55 5.63 6.89 31.04
N TYR A 56 6.15 6.09 30.09
CA TYR A 56 7.25 5.16 30.33
C TYR A 56 8.00 4.78 29.04
N TYR A 57 9.25 4.34 29.19
CA TYR A 57 10.07 3.73 28.14
C TYR A 57 10.41 2.28 28.51
N CYS A 58 10.19 1.33 27.60
CA CYS A 58 10.31 -0.10 27.94
C CYS A 58 11.74 -0.67 27.81
N GLY A 59 12.72 0.14 27.42
CA GLY A 59 14.12 -0.27 27.25
C GLY A 59 14.43 -0.97 25.93
N GLU A 60 13.41 -1.48 25.24
CA GLU A 60 13.53 -2.08 23.91
C GLU A 60 13.15 -1.05 22.84
N TYR A 61 14.13 -0.58 22.05
CA TYR A 61 13.92 0.51 21.08
C TYR A 61 12.79 0.21 20.08
N VAL A 62 12.90 -0.90 19.34
CA VAL A 62 11.94 -1.29 18.31
C VAL A 62 10.53 -1.42 18.88
N LYS A 63 10.41 -2.03 20.06
CA LYS A 63 9.13 -2.19 20.75
C LYS A 63 8.57 -0.83 21.19
N SER A 64 9.42 0.05 21.71
CA SER A 64 9.01 1.40 22.13
C SER A 64 8.51 2.24 20.96
N VAL A 65 9.16 2.13 19.79
CA VAL A 65 8.71 2.77 18.55
C VAL A 65 7.34 2.26 18.13
N ASP A 66 7.13 0.94 18.10
CA ASP A 66 5.82 0.37 17.73
C ASP A 66 4.71 0.77 18.70
N MET A 67 5.01 0.79 20.00
CA MET A 67 4.09 1.25 21.03
C MET A 67 3.72 2.72 20.88
N LEU A 68 4.72 3.57 20.64
CA LEU A 68 4.52 5.00 20.43
C LEU A 68 3.70 5.26 19.16
N ALA A 69 4.00 4.57 18.06
CA ALA A 69 3.22 4.65 16.82
C ALA A 69 1.77 4.19 17.02
N THR A 70 1.55 3.10 17.76
CA THR A 70 0.21 2.62 18.09
C THR A 70 -0.57 3.65 18.91
N HIS A 71 0.07 4.28 19.89
CA HIS A 71 -0.56 5.31 20.69
C HIS A 71 -0.92 6.55 19.87
N CYS A 72 0.00 7.06 19.05
CA CYS A 72 -0.24 8.19 18.16
C CYS A 72 -1.33 7.90 17.12
N LEU A 73 -1.46 6.66 16.66
CA LEU A 73 -2.50 6.26 15.71
C LEU A 73 -3.91 6.40 16.32
N VAL A 74 -4.08 6.06 17.60
CA VAL A 74 -5.39 6.14 18.29
C VAL A 74 -5.87 7.59 18.41
N SER A 75 -4.96 8.55 18.52
CA SER A 75 -5.28 9.98 18.60
C SER A 75 -5.22 10.70 17.25
N ALA A 76 -4.85 10.01 16.17
CA ALA A 76 -4.73 10.58 14.83
C ALA A 76 -6.10 10.94 14.23
N THR A 77 -6.16 12.06 13.52
CA THR A 77 -7.35 12.43 12.75
C THR A 77 -7.44 11.59 11.47
N THR A 78 -8.63 11.56 10.84
CA THR A 78 -8.80 10.94 9.52
C THR A 78 -7.82 11.50 8.49
N THR A 79 -7.56 12.81 8.53
CA THR A 79 -6.60 13.47 7.64
C THR A 79 -5.18 12.97 7.86
N ASP A 80 -4.77 12.81 9.12
CA ASP A 80 -3.44 12.30 9.46
C ASP A 80 -3.23 10.86 8.98
N ILE A 81 -4.27 10.03 9.12
CA ILE A 81 -4.25 8.64 8.65
C ILE A 81 -4.14 8.59 7.13
N LEU A 82 -4.95 9.36 6.41
CA LEU A 82 -4.89 9.40 4.94
C LEU A 82 -3.56 9.97 4.43
N ALA A 83 -3.01 10.99 5.09
CA ALA A 83 -1.71 11.55 4.73
C ALA A 83 -0.58 10.53 4.98
N GLY A 84 -0.58 9.84 6.11
CA GLY A 84 0.39 8.78 6.42
C GLY A 84 0.30 7.62 5.43
N ALA A 85 -0.92 7.16 5.13
CA ALA A 85 -1.15 6.09 4.16
C ALA A 85 -0.69 6.48 2.75
N LEU A 86 -0.96 7.71 2.32
CA LEU A 86 -0.49 8.24 1.03
C LEU A 86 1.03 8.17 0.93
N VAL A 87 1.76 8.68 1.94
CA VAL A 87 3.23 8.66 1.93
C VAL A 87 3.77 7.23 1.95
N ALA A 88 3.14 6.33 2.71
CA ALA A 88 3.53 4.92 2.72
C ALA A 88 3.38 4.28 1.33
N LEU A 89 2.25 4.50 0.66
CA LEU A 89 1.99 4.00 -0.69
C LEU A 89 2.94 4.62 -1.70
N GLU A 90 3.18 5.93 -1.67
CA GLU A 90 4.15 6.59 -2.55
C GLU A 90 5.54 5.95 -2.42
N ALA A 91 5.99 5.66 -1.20
CA ALA A 91 7.26 4.98 -0.97
C ALA A 91 7.28 3.56 -1.57
N GLU A 92 6.19 2.80 -1.45
CA GLU A 92 6.08 1.44 -2.00
C GLU A 92 6.05 1.44 -3.53
N TYR A 93 5.23 2.28 -4.15
CA TYR A 93 5.18 2.41 -5.61
C TYR A 93 6.48 2.96 -6.22
N ASN A 94 7.27 3.71 -5.46
CA ASN A 94 8.59 4.16 -5.91
C ASN A 94 9.64 3.05 -5.96
N LEU A 95 9.41 1.92 -5.27
CA LEU A 95 10.29 0.75 -5.30
C LEU A 95 9.94 -0.23 -6.43
N LEU A 96 8.75 -0.09 -7.04
CA LEU A 96 8.32 -0.94 -8.14
C LEU A 96 9.01 -0.59 -9.45
N GLU A 97 9.33 -1.62 -10.24
CA GLU A 97 9.80 -1.46 -11.61
C GLU A 97 8.68 -0.91 -12.52
N ASP A 98 9.06 -0.17 -13.56
CA ASP A 98 8.11 0.48 -14.47
C ASP A 98 7.12 -0.54 -15.09
N ARG A 99 7.60 -1.74 -15.43
CA ARG A 99 6.78 -2.84 -15.98
C ARG A 99 5.68 -3.29 -15.02
N ASP A 100 5.98 -3.34 -13.72
CA ASP A 100 5.02 -3.76 -12.70
C ASP A 100 3.96 -2.68 -12.50
N VAL A 101 4.36 -1.41 -12.46
CA VAL A 101 3.45 -0.27 -12.37
C VAL A 101 2.49 -0.24 -13.56
N GLU A 102 2.99 -0.45 -14.78
CA GLU A 102 2.16 -0.53 -15.98
C GLU A 102 1.17 -1.70 -15.92
N SER A 103 1.61 -2.86 -15.43
CA SER A 103 0.77 -4.06 -15.30
C SER A 103 -0.34 -3.84 -14.29
N LEU A 104 -0.02 -3.30 -13.12
CA LEU A 104 -1.00 -2.92 -12.10
C LEU A 104 -1.99 -1.88 -12.63
N TYR A 105 -1.51 -0.87 -13.36
CA TYR A 105 -2.36 0.16 -13.95
C TYR A 105 -3.39 -0.44 -14.92
N LYS A 106 -2.96 -1.38 -15.77
CA LYS A 106 -3.86 -2.10 -16.70
C LYS A 106 -4.89 -2.95 -15.97
N ILE A 107 -4.51 -3.61 -14.87
CA ILE A 107 -5.40 -4.47 -14.10
C ILE A 107 -6.45 -3.65 -13.32
N PHE A 108 -6.00 -2.60 -12.63
CA PHE A 108 -6.82 -1.93 -11.62
C PHE A 108 -7.48 -0.64 -12.10
N VAL A 109 -6.89 0.07 -13.07
CA VAL A 109 -7.36 1.39 -13.51
C VAL A 109 -8.03 1.35 -14.88
N VAL A 110 -7.48 0.62 -15.84
CA VAL A 110 -8.06 0.53 -17.19
C VAL A 110 -9.19 -0.51 -17.20
N PRO A 111 -10.47 -0.11 -17.32
CA PRO A 111 -11.54 -1.06 -17.49
C PRO A 111 -11.53 -1.52 -18.95
N ASN A 112 -11.30 -2.81 -19.20
CA ASN A 112 -11.29 -3.46 -20.52
C ASN A 112 -9.99 -3.32 -21.34
N VAL A 113 -8.93 -4.00 -20.91
CA VAL A 113 -8.01 -4.59 -21.88
C VAL A 113 -8.32 -6.08 -21.88
N ASP A 114 -8.71 -6.64 -23.02
CA ASP A 114 -8.68 -8.08 -23.23
C ASP A 114 -7.31 -8.57 -22.78
N ILE A 115 -7.24 -9.24 -21.64
CA ILE A 115 -6.02 -9.89 -21.18
C ILE A 115 -5.86 -11.08 -22.13
N ILE A 116 -5.24 -10.82 -23.28
CA ILE A 116 -4.70 -11.86 -24.14
C ILE A 116 -3.50 -12.39 -23.38
N PHE A 117 -3.68 -13.51 -22.68
CA PHE A 117 -2.58 -14.31 -22.20
C PHE A 117 -1.82 -14.79 -23.43
N GLU A 118 -0.69 -14.15 -23.77
CA GLU A 118 0.32 -14.75 -24.64
C GLU A 118 1.08 -15.81 -23.83
N GLU A 119 0.39 -16.90 -23.52
CA GLU A 119 1.01 -18.19 -23.25
C GLU A 119 0.27 -19.18 -24.15
N GLU A 120 0.95 -19.63 -25.21
CA GLU A 120 0.48 -20.73 -26.05
C GLU A 120 0.44 -22.01 -25.21
N VAL A 121 -0.65 -22.19 -24.45
CA VAL A 121 -1.02 -23.51 -23.93
C VAL A 121 -1.96 -24.12 -24.96
N GLU A 122 -1.47 -25.10 -25.72
CA GLU A 122 -2.31 -25.97 -26.55
C GLU A 122 -3.36 -26.64 -25.68
N ILE A 123 -4.56 -26.06 -25.62
CA ILE A 123 -5.73 -26.74 -25.07
C ILE A 123 -6.30 -27.59 -26.20
N THR A 124 -5.89 -28.86 -26.26
CA THR A 124 -6.58 -29.87 -27.08
C THR A 124 -7.94 -30.20 -26.44
N GLY A 125 -8.93 -29.33 -26.66
CA GLY A 125 -10.31 -29.55 -26.25
C GLY A 125 -11.09 -30.28 -27.34
N GLN A 126 -11.32 -31.59 -27.19
CA GLN A 126 -12.36 -32.29 -27.95
C GLN A 126 -13.74 -31.78 -27.52
N PHE A 127 -14.45 -31.12 -28.45
CA PHE A 127 -15.84 -30.74 -28.26
C PHE A 127 -16.76 -31.94 -28.45
N VAL A 128 -17.49 -32.33 -27.41
CA VAL A 128 -18.68 -33.18 -27.53
C VAL A 128 -19.88 -32.26 -27.70
N ILE A 129 -20.45 -32.23 -28.90
CA ILE A 129 -21.73 -31.56 -29.19
C ILE A 129 -22.84 -32.51 -28.72
N LEU A 130 -23.58 -32.14 -27.68
CA LEU A 130 -24.88 -32.74 -27.38
C LEU A 130 -25.97 -31.76 -27.82
N ASP A 131 -26.30 -31.87 -29.09
CA ASP A 131 -27.51 -31.29 -29.65
C ASP A 131 -28.70 -32.21 -29.31
N LYS A 132 -29.74 -31.62 -28.72
CA LYS A 132 -31.13 -31.98 -29.00
C LYS A 132 -32.07 -30.97 -28.37
N ALA A 133 -32.41 -29.98 -29.18
CA ALA A 133 -33.71 -29.32 -29.10
C ALA A 133 -34.83 -30.33 -29.39
N SER A 134 -35.84 -30.39 -28.52
CA SER A 134 -37.23 -30.75 -28.82
C SER A 134 -38.11 -30.16 -27.73
#